data_AF-A0A969GZW0-F1
#
_entry.id   AF-A0A969GZW0-F1
#
_cell.length_a   1.000
_cell.length_b   1.000
_cell.length_c   1.000
_cell.angle_alpha   90.00
_cell.angle_beta   90.00
_cell.angle_gamma   90.00
#
_symmetry.space_group_name_H-M   'P 1'
#
loop_
_entity.id
_entity.type
_entity.pdbx_description
1 polymer ?
#
loop_
_entity_poly.entity_id
_entity_poly.type
_entity_poly.pdbx_seq_one_letter_code
_entity_poly.pdbx_strand_id
1 'polypeptide(L)'
;IGVSDDGEPTAKPLWLTLREQGRKVVAASFPGADGADVLKPGSAEVLQSHTLRTVDYTVPFGGYGEVGSRGFQLTAAEFMPASEVLTAQLEQNGTRSFSPARQTRKPIDRFILDNKLYKLQLVAIDRTDDQQANYDTLVFFDPNQGLQPESTQLPKTGSTVMSVSEASKPFYIEGSPEAGTRFYVSEIAPDLSRVRFARYSVNYLPRHAATAREVAEINQNIGFLPPQPDYRITQRSNPALSISPIWSWRRCTRIRCGSLWTIRRGWRCGRSSKTAMPIWS
;
A
#
# COMPACT_ATOMS: atom_id res chain seq x y z
N ILE A 1 7.68 -30.77 -21.96
CA ILE A 1 6.37 -31.06 -22.57
C ILE A 1 5.76 -29.70 -22.90
N GLY A 2 6.00 -29.21 -24.12
CA GLY A 2 5.41 -27.97 -24.61
C GLY A 2 4.03 -28.29 -25.16
N VAL A 3 3.01 -27.56 -24.72
CA VAL A 3 1.67 -27.66 -25.31
C VAL A 3 1.78 -27.05 -26.70
N SER A 4 1.46 -27.83 -27.74
CA SER A 4 1.25 -27.28 -29.07
C SER A 4 0.01 -26.40 -29.01
N ASP A 5 0.20 -25.11 -29.29
CA ASP A 5 -0.89 -24.14 -29.40
C ASP A 5 -1.54 -24.38 -30.76
N ASP A 6 -2.50 -25.31 -30.80
CA ASP A 6 -3.27 -25.66 -31.99
C ASP A 6 -4.22 -24.49 -32.33
N GLY A 7 -3.65 -23.43 -32.92
CA GLY A 7 -4.23 -22.59 -33.96
C GLY A 7 -5.44 -21.70 -33.68
N GLU A 8 -6.36 -22.04 -32.77
CA GLU A 8 -7.53 -21.20 -32.50
C GLU A 8 -7.86 -21.13 -31.00
N PRO A 9 -7.92 -19.92 -30.40
CA PRO A 9 -8.51 -19.76 -29.08
C PRO A 9 -9.98 -20.20 -29.14
N THR A 10 -10.28 -21.40 -28.63
CA THR A 10 -11.62 -22.01 -28.68
C THR A 10 -12.67 -21.28 -27.84
N ALA A 11 -12.26 -20.34 -26.99
CA ALA A 11 -13.15 -19.59 -26.11
C ALA A 11 -13.50 -18.22 -26.70
N LYS A 12 -14.75 -18.06 -27.16
CA LYS A 12 -15.35 -16.75 -27.45
C LYS A 12 -15.47 -15.96 -26.14
N PRO A 13 -14.99 -14.70 -26.06
CA PRO A 13 -15.20 -13.88 -24.88
C PRO A 13 -16.68 -13.67 -24.55
N LEU A 14 -17.05 -13.83 -23.27
CA LEU A 14 -18.43 -13.74 -22.81
C LEU A 14 -19.11 -12.42 -23.19
N TRP A 15 -18.35 -11.32 -23.23
CA TRP A 15 -18.88 -10.00 -23.54
C TRP A 15 -19.43 -9.86 -24.95
N LEU A 16 -18.92 -10.64 -25.92
CA LEU A 16 -19.46 -10.62 -27.28
C LEU A 16 -20.90 -11.14 -27.31
N THR A 17 -21.15 -12.25 -26.62
CA THR A 17 -22.50 -12.82 -26.48
C THR A 17 -23.44 -11.87 -25.75
N LEU A 18 -22.96 -11.18 -24.70
CA LEU A 18 -23.76 -10.19 -23.97
C LEU A 18 -24.13 -8.99 -24.86
N ARG A 19 -23.19 -8.51 -25.69
CA ARG A 19 -23.43 -7.41 -26.63
C ARG A 19 -24.38 -7.79 -27.76
N GLU A 20 -24.29 -9.02 -28.28
CA GLU A 20 -25.25 -9.58 -29.24
C GLU A 20 -26.68 -9.62 -28.68
N GLN A 21 -26.83 -9.80 -27.36
CA GLN A 21 -28.11 -9.73 -26.65
C GLN A 21 -28.55 -8.29 -26.31
N GLY A 22 -27.89 -7.27 -26.89
CA GLY A 22 -28.20 -5.86 -26.65
C GLY A 22 -27.78 -5.34 -25.27
N ARG A 23 -26.97 -6.09 -24.52
CA ARG A 23 -26.45 -5.64 -23.21
C ARG A 23 -25.21 -4.77 -23.41
N LYS A 24 -25.08 -3.74 -22.58
CA LYS A 24 -23.85 -2.97 -22.46
C LYS A 24 -22.87 -3.67 -21.51
N VAL A 25 -21.61 -3.79 -21.93
CA VAL A 25 -20.56 -4.45 -21.14
C VAL A 25 -19.53 -3.44 -20.68
N VAL A 26 -19.25 -3.47 -19.38
CA VAL A 26 -18.13 -2.78 -18.76
C VAL A 26 -17.09 -3.83 -18.36
N ALA A 27 -15.83 -3.63 -18.74
CA ALA A 27 -14.74 -4.51 -18.34
C ALA A 27 -13.50 -3.70 -17.91
N ALA A 28 -12.69 -4.30 -17.05
CA ALA A 28 -11.36 -3.80 -16.75
C ALA A 28 -10.46 -3.96 -17.98
N SER A 29 -9.57 -3.00 -18.27
CA SER A 29 -8.65 -3.04 -19.42
C SER A 29 -7.86 -4.35 -19.48
N PHE A 30 -7.55 -4.90 -18.31
CA PHE A 30 -6.99 -6.23 -18.14
C PHE A 30 -7.89 -7.11 -17.25
N PRO A 31 -8.09 -8.42 -17.59
CA PRO A 31 -7.54 -9.10 -18.75
C PRO A 31 -8.42 -8.97 -20.01
N GLY A 32 -7.85 -8.48 -21.10
CA GLY A 32 -8.37 -8.72 -22.45
C GLY A 32 -9.34 -7.69 -23.05
N ALA A 33 -9.60 -6.56 -22.40
CA ALA A 33 -10.50 -5.51 -22.91
C ALA A 33 -9.76 -4.20 -23.25
N ASP A 34 -8.50 -4.32 -23.66
CA ASP A 34 -7.60 -3.22 -23.98
C ASP A 34 -7.70 -2.72 -25.43
N GLY A 35 -8.50 -3.39 -26.27
CA GLY A 35 -8.68 -3.05 -27.68
C GLY A 35 -7.41 -3.17 -28.52
N ALA A 36 -6.42 -3.95 -28.09
CA ALA A 36 -5.19 -4.19 -28.83
C ALA A 36 -5.25 -5.50 -29.62
N ASP A 37 -4.55 -5.60 -30.75
CA ASP A 37 -4.30 -6.90 -31.38
C ASP A 37 -3.24 -7.68 -30.56
N VAL A 38 -3.49 -8.95 -30.27
CA VAL A 38 -2.49 -9.85 -29.69
C VAL A 38 -1.69 -10.44 -30.83
N LEU A 39 -0.40 -10.11 -30.88
CA LEU A 39 0.49 -10.61 -31.92
C LEU A 39 1.24 -11.84 -31.44
N LYS A 40 1.58 -12.72 -32.37
CA LYS A 40 2.49 -13.83 -32.12
C LYS A 40 3.88 -13.28 -31.78
N PRO A 41 4.54 -13.76 -30.72
CA PRO A 41 5.86 -13.26 -30.34
C PRO A 41 6.86 -13.27 -31.50
N GLY A 42 7.46 -12.11 -31.79
CA GLY A 42 8.43 -11.95 -32.89
C GLY A 42 7.82 -11.89 -34.29
N SER A 43 6.50 -11.76 -34.43
CA SER A 43 5.78 -11.71 -35.71
C SER A 43 4.72 -10.61 -35.72
N ALA A 44 4.28 -10.21 -36.91
CA ALA A 44 3.12 -9.32 -37.11
C ALA A 44 1.78 -10.09 -37.23
N GLU A 45 1.84 -11.42 -37.14
CA GLU A 45 0.67 -12.30 -37.16
C GLU A 45 -0.23 -12.04 -35.95
N VAL A 46 -1.50 -11.69 -36.20
CA VAL A 46 -2.51 -11.42 -35.16
C VAL A 46 -3.13 -12.74 -34.69
N LEU A 47 -2.85 -13.14 -33.44
CA LEU A 47 -3.46 -14.28 -32.75
C LEU A 47 -4.86 -13.98 -32.20
N GLN A 48 -5.10 -12.73 -31.83
CA GLN A 48 -6.42 -12.28 -31.37
C GLN A 48 -6.65 -10.83 -31.81
N SER A 49 -7.73 -10.56 -32.53
CA SER A 49 -8.02 -9.20 -33.00
C SER A 49 -8.56 -8.29 -31.91
N HIS A 50 -8.30 -7.00 -32.04
CA HIS A 50 -8.81 -5.93 -31.18
C HIS A 50 -10.34 -5.92 -31.07
N THR A 51 -11.06 -6.33 -32.12
CA THR A 51 -12.53 -6.42 -32.11
C THR A 51 -13.03 -7.38 -31.03
N LEU A 52 -12.32 -8.50 -30.81
CA LEU A 52 -12.64 -9.45 -29.75
C LEU A 52 -12.29 -8.92 -28.36
N ARG A 53 -11.47 -7.86 -28.28
CA ARG A 53 -10.95 -7.25 -27.07
C ARG A 53 -11.54 -5.85 -26.82
N THR A 54 -12.67 -5.56 -27.44
CA THR A 54 -13.39 -4.29 -27.31
C THR A 54 -14.76 -4.51 -26.66
N VAL A 55 -15.04 -3.72 -25.62
CA VAL A 55 -16.30 -3.68 -24.88
C VAL A 55 -16.95 -2.30 -25.02
N ASP A 56 -18.15 -2.11 -24.47
CA ASP A 56 -18.82 -0.79 -24.54
C ASP A 56 -18.12 0.25 -23.65
N TYR A 57 -17.58 -0.16 -22.51
CA TYR A 57 -16.83 0.71 -21.60
C TYR A 57 -15.64 -0.03 -20.97
N THR A 58 -14.45 0.57 -21.04
CA THR A 58 -13.25 0.03 -20.40
C THR A 58 -12.88 0.87 -19.19
N VAL A 59 -12.57 0.20 -18.07
CA VAL A 59 -12.05 0.84 -16.85
C VAL A 59 -10.56 0.52 -16.72
N PRO A 60 -9.68 1.51 -16.44
CA PRO A 60 -8.28 1.23 -16.18
C PRO A 60 -8.12 0.22 -15.04
N PHE A 61 -7.28 -0.80 -15.24
CA PHE A 61 -6.93 -1.75 -14.18
C PHE A 61 -5.48 -1.56 -13.72
N GLY A 62 -5.25 -1.66 -12.42
CA GLY A 62 -3.91 -1.52 -11.85
C GLY A 62 -2.95 -2.60 -12.32
N GLY A 63 -1.77 -2.17 -12.77
CA GLY A 63 -0.63 -3.03 -13.06
C GLY A 63 0.22 -3.25 -11.81
N TYR A 64 0.77 -4.45 -11.69
CA TYR A 64 1.77 -4.77 -10.68
C TYR A 64 3.15 -4.33 -11.20
N GLY A 65 3.83 -3.43 -10.50
CA GLY A 65 5.15 -2.92 -10.88
C GLY A 65 6.29 -3.90 -10.57
N GLU A 66 6.02 -5.20 -10.53
CA GLU A 66 6.96 -6.30 -10.24
C GLU A 66 7.67 -6.25 -8.87
N VAL A 67 7.33 -5.27 -8.03
CA VAL A 67 7.87 -5.13 -6.69
C VAL A 67 6.84 -5.56 -5.64
N GLY A 68 7.11 -6.69 -5.01
CA GLY A 68 6.22 -7.32 -4.04
C GLY A 68 6.09 -6.54 -2.75
N SER A 69 5.07 -6.89 -1.96
CA SER A 69 4.97 -6.40 -0.58
C SER A 69 6.10 -6.95 0.27
N ARG A 70 6.61 -6.14 1.20
CA ARG A 70 7.71 -6.50 2.09
C ARG A 70 7.47 -5.93 3.50
N GLY A 71 7.68 -6.75 4.51
CA GLY A 71 7.73 -6.35 5.92
C GLY A 71 9.16 -6.12 6.39
N PHE A 72 9.31 -5.23 7.35
CA PHE A 72 10.58 -4.79 7.90
C PHE A 72 10.51 -4.84 9.43
N GLN A 73 11.60 -5.29 10.04
CA GLN A 73 11.84 -5.21 11.47
C GLN A 73 13.21 -4.59 11.69
N LEU A 74 13.25 -3.44 12.34
CA LEU A 74 14.46 -2.71 12.68
C LEU A 74 14.58 -2.59 14.21
N THR A 75 15.79 -2.33 14.66
CA THR A 75 16.13 -2.03 16.06
C THR A 75 16.89 -0.70 16.11
N ALA A 76 17.26 -0.25 17.31
CA ALA A 76 18.04 0.97 17.49
C ALA A 76 19.40 0.93 16.77
N ALA A 77 19.97 -0.25 16.54
CA ALA A 77 21.27 -0.40 15.87
C ALA A 77 21.25 0.08 14.42
N GLU A 78 20.11 -0.04 13.73
CA GLU A 78 19.93 0.40 12.35
C GLU A 78 19.81 1.92 12.22
N PHE A 79 19.67 2.65 13.33
CA PHE A 79 19.52 4.09 13.34
C PHE A 79 20.81 4.81 13.74
N MET A 80 20.92 6.05 13.28
CA MET A 80 21.94 7.03 13.63
C MET A 80 21.28 8.41 13.75
N PRO A 81 21.94 9.42 14.36
CA PRO A 81 21.45 10.79 14.30
C PRO A 81 21.14 11.21 12.84
N ALA A 82 20.01 11.89 12.64
CA ALA A 82 19.67 12.50 11.36
C ALA A 82 20.73 13.57 11.00
N SER A 83 20.95 13.78 9.70
CA SER A 83 21.82 14.88 9.26
C SER A 83 21.16 16.23 9.53
N GLU A 84 21.96 17.29 9.60
CA GLU A 84 21.45 18.66 9.74
C GLU A 84 20.52 19.04 8.59
N VAL A 85 20.87 18.63 7.36
CA VAL A 85 20.03 18.83 6.16
C VAL A 85 18.67 18.16 6.33
N LEU A 86 18.64 16.91 6.80
CA LEU A 86 17.38 16.19 7.00
C LEU A 86 16.54 16.81 8.12
N THR A 87 17.19 17.28 9.18
CA THR A 87 16.53 17.95 10.30
C THR A 87 15.90 19.27 9.86
N ALA A 88 16.60 20.07 9.06
CA ALA A 88 16.06 21.30 8.48
C ALA A 88 14.86 21.02 7.56
N GLN A 89 14.91 19.95 6.75
CA GLN A 89 13.78 19.56 5.91
C GLN A 89 12.56 19.12 6.73
N LEU A 90 12.75 18.40 7.84
CA LEU A 90 11.65 18.04 8.75
C LEU A 90 10.93 19.29 9.29
N GLU A 91 11.69 20.30 9.70
CA GLU A 91 11.14 21.57 10.18
C GLU A 91 10.39 22.32 9.07
N GLN A 92 11.01 22.47 7.89
CA GLN A 92 10.41 23.14 6.74
C GLN A 92 9.11 22.46 6.28
N ASN A 93 9.05 21.14 6.37
CA ASN A 93 7.88 20.35 5.98
C ASN A 93 6.81 20.24 7.08
N GLY A 94 6.97 20.95 8.21
CA GLY A 94 6.01 20.91 9.32
C GLY A 94 5.96 19.57 10.07
N THR A 95 7.03 18.78 9.98
CA THR A 95 7.20 17.45 10.59
C THR A 95 8.33 17.44 11.61
N ARG A 96 8.46 18.53 12.35
CA ARG A 96 9.48 18.72 13.38
C ARG A 96 9.42 17.60 14.43
N SER A 97 10.60 17.21 14.89
CA SER A 97 10.80 16.30 16.03
C SER A 97 11.11 17.11 17.29
N PHE A 98 10.53 16.74 18.44
CA PHE A 98 10.83 17.32 19.75
C PHE A 98 12.09 16.72 20.39
N SER A 99 12.46 15.51 19.98
CA SER A 99 13.75 14.88 20.29
C SER A 99 14.68 14.86 19.06
N PRO A 100 16.01 14.69 19.22
CA PRO A 100 16.93 14.54 18.07
C PRO A 100 16.48 13.42 17.14
N ALA A 101 16.16 13.75 15.89
CA ALA A 101 15.66 12.80 14.91
C ALA A 101 16.68 11.69 14.60
N ARG A 102 16.19 10.49 14.29
CA ARG A 102 17.03 9.30 14.05
C ARG A 102 16.76 8.75 12.66
N GLN A 103 17.74 8.79 11.78
CA GLN A 103 17.63 8.21 10.43
C GLN A 103 18.24 6.82 10.38
N THR A 104 17.76 5.97 9.48
CA THR A 104 18.40 4.67 9.25
C THR A 104 19.79 4.88 8.61
N ARG A 105 20.78 4.07 9.01
CA ARG A 105 22.17 4.16 8.55
C ARG A 105 22.34 3.89 7.06
N LYS A 106 21.42 3.10 6.49
CA LYS A 106 21.37 2.70 5.08
C LYS A 106 19.91 2.72 4.62
N PRO A 107 19.66 2.72 3.30
CA PRO A 107 18.33 2.48 2.76
C PRO A 107 17.75 1.16 3.30
N ILE A 108 16.49 1.22 3.76
CA ILE A 108 15.75 0.07 4.29
C ILE A 108 15.29 -0.87 3.18
N ASP A 109 15.09 -0.35 1.96
CA ASP A 109 14.71 -1.13 0.79
C ASP A 109 15.35 -0.58 -0.47
N ARG A 110 15.51 -1.46 -1.46
CA ARG A 110 16.04 -1.15 -2.80
C ARG A 110 15.33 -2.04 -3.81
N PHE A 111 14.79 -1.43 -4.86
CA PHE A 111 14.09 -2.16 -5.91
C PHE A 111 14.24 -1.45 -7.25
N ILE A 112 14.08 -2.21 -8.32
CA ILE A 112 14.10 -1.71 -9.69
C ILE A 112 12.66 -1.57 -10.15
N LEU A 113 12.35 -0.44 -10.79
CA LEU A 113 11.11 -0.20 -11.49
C LEU A 113 11.45 0.56 -12.77
N ASP A 114 10.96 0.08 -13.91
CA ASP A 114 11.25 0.69 -15.23
C ASP A 114 12.75 0.95 -15.46
N ASN A 115 13.58 -0.07 -15.18
CA ASN A 115 15.05 -0.02 -15.26
C ASN A 115 15.74 1.05 -14.39
N LYS A 116 15.02 1.70 -13.47
CA LYS A 116 15.56 2.67 -12.50
C LYS A 116 15.63 2.06 -11.11
N LEU A 117 16.73 2.32 -10.40
CA LEU A 117 16.93 1.89 -9.02
C LEU A 117 16.33 2.92 -8.06
N TYR A 118 15.37 2.48 -7.26
CA TYR A 118 14.79 3.26 -6.18
C TYR A 118 15.33 2.81 -4.82
N LYS A 119 15.46 3.78 -3.92
CA LYS A 119 15.90 3.56 -2.54
C LYS A 119 14.85 4.12 -1.62
N LEU A 120 14.62 3.43 -0.51
CA LEU A 120 13.77 3.93 0.56
C LEU A 120 14.60 4.10 1.82
N GLN A 121 14.45 5.23 2.47
CA GLN A 121 15.04 5.51 3.77
C GLN A 121 13.96 5.98 4.74
N LEU A 122 14.29 5.90 6.03
CA LEU A 122 13.38 6.13 7.12
C LEU A 122 14.03 7.06 8.14
N VAL A 123 13.27 8.02 8.64
CA VAL A 123 13.63 8.79 9.84
C VAL A 123 12.54 8.64 10.89
N ALA A 124 12.96 8.32 12.11
CA ALA A 124 12.11 8.29 13.28
C ALA A 124 12.16 9.66 13.97
N ILE A 125 10.98 10.16 14.30
CA ILE A 125 10.77 11.43 14.98
C ILE A 125 9.89 11.20 16.20
N ASP A 126 10.02 12.12 17.13
CA ASP A 126 9.19 12.24 18.32
C ASP A 126 8.30 13.47 18.12
N ARG A 127 6.98 13.25 18.05
CA ARG A 127 6.01 14.33 17.83
C ARG A 127 5.42 14.88 19.12
N THR A 128 5.87 14.41 20.28
CA THR A 128 5.33 14.79 21.58
C THR A 128 6.33 15.68 22.32
N ASP A 129 5.90 16.88 22.68
CA ASP A 129 6.73 17.79 23.50
C ASP A 129 6.60 17.45 24.99
N ASP A 130 7.21 16.34 25.42
CA ASP A 130 7.23 15.90 26.82
C ASP A 130 8.64 15.88 27.44
N GLN A 131 9.63 16.41 26.70
CA GLN A 131 11.05 16.44 27.05
C GLN A 131 11.67 15.05 27.25
N GLN A 132 11.02 13.97 26.80
CA GLN A 132 11.56 12.62 26.80
C GLN A 132 11.90 12.19 25.37
N ALA A 133 12.99 11.45 25.22
CA ALA A 133 13.30 10.85 23.92
C ALA A 133 12.44 9.60 23.69
N ASN A 134 11.25 9.79 23.08
CA ASN A 134 10.29 8.72 22.81
C ASN A 134 9.72 8.77 21.38
N TYR A 135 10.44 8.14 20.44
CA TYR A 135 10.03 8.12 19.04
C TYR A 135 8.67 7.43 18.84
N ASP A 136 7.74 8.11 18.17
CA ASP A 136 6.36 7.68 17.98
C ASP A 136 5.91 7.71 16.51
N THR A 137 6.75 8.26 15.63
CA THR A 137 6.41 8.54 14.24
C THR A 137 7.58 8.21 13.32
N LEU A 138 7.25 7.68 12.14
CA LEU A 138 8.17 7.34 11.07
C LEU A 138 7.90 8.19 9.83
N VAL A 139 8.95 8.70 9.19
CA VAL A 139 8.85 9.39 7.90
C VAL A 139 9.64 8.60 6.85
N PHE A 140 8.93 8.13 5.83
CA PHE A 140 9.46 7.37 4.69
C PHE A 140 9.75 8.33 3.52
N PHE A 141 10.93 8.19 2.92
CA PHE A 141 11.37 9.06 1.82
C PHE A 141 12.35 8.36 0.87
N ASP A 142 12.47 8.90 -0.35
CA ASP A 142 13.57 8.55 -1.26
C ASP A 142 14.77 9.44 -0.93
N PRO A 143 15.91 8.89 -0.49
CA PRO A 143 17.07 9.68 -0.12
C PRO A 143 17.70 10.45 -1.30
N ASN A 144 17.42 10.09 -2.55
CA ASN A 144 17.85 10.86 -3.71
C ASN A 144 17.02 12.16 -3.89
N GLN A 145 15.80 12.19 -3.37
CA GLN A 145 14.90 13.34 -3.41
C GLN A 145 14.91 14.13 -2.09
N GLY A 146 15.38 13.52 -1.00
CA GLY A 146 15.26 14.07 0.35
C GLY A 146 13.83 14.02 0.87
N LEU A 147 13.58 14.72 1.98
CA LEU A 147 12.22 14.86 2.52
C LEU A 147 11.44 15.88 1.70
N GLN A 148 10.35 15.40 1.10
CA GLN A 148 9.40 16.23 0.37
C GLN A 148 8.21 16.52 1.28
N PRO A 149 7.64 17.73 1.24
CA PRO A 149 6.45 18.06 2.03
C PRO A 149 5.32 17.09 1.70
N GLU A 150 4.60 16.61 2.71
CA GLU A 150 3.43 15.77 2.47
C GLU A 150 2.34 16.65 1.83
N SER A 151 2.09 16.47 0.53
CA SER A 151 1.03 17.21 -0.14
C SER A 151 -0.33 16.69 0.32
N THR A 152 -1.16 17.59 0.83
CA THR A 152 -2.59 17.34 1.04
C THR A 152 -3.40 17.50 -0.25
N GLN A 153 -2.79 18.14 -1.26
CA GLN A 153 -3.35 18.30 -2.59
C GLN A 153 -2.91 17.15 -3.49
N LEU A 154 -3.84 16.67 -4.31
CA LEU A 154 -3.50 15.70 -5.33
C LEU A 154 -2.81 16.39 -6.53
N PRO A 155 -1.89 15.72 -7.23
CA PRO A 155 -1.45 14.34 -7.04
C PRO A 155 -0.63 14.18 -5.75
N LYS A 156 -0.89 13.11 -5.00
CA LYS A 156 -0.18 12.90 -3.72
C LYS A 156 1.25 12.47 -4.00
N THR A 157 2.17 13.41 -3.92
CA THR A 157 3.62 13.23 -4.10
C THR A 157 4.36 13.38 -2.77
N GLY A 158 5.62 12.95 -2.74
CA GLY A 158 6.51 13.20 -1.62
C GLY A 158 6.54 12.17 -0.49
N SER A 159 7.10 12.58 0.65
CA SER A 159 7.36 11.71 1.80
C SER A 159 6.08 11.30 2.52
N THR A 160 6.14 10.18 3.24
CA THR A 160 5.00 9.65 3.99
C THR A 160 5.29 9.61 5.48
N VAL A 161 4.47 10.30 6.27
CA VAL A 161 4.58 10.37 7.74
C VAL A 161 3.57 9.41 8.36
N MET A 162 4.00 8.49 9.23
CA MET A 162 3.14 7.46 9.82
C MET A 162 3.44 7.13 11.28
N SER A 163 2.39 6.89 12.05
CA SER A 163 2.41 6.37 13.43
C SER A 163 1.67 5.01 13.53
N VAL A 164 1.83 4.32 14.67
CA VAL A 164 1.36 2.92 14.91
C VAL A 164 -0.18 2.75 14.85
N SER A 165 -0.95 3.83 14.89
CA SER A 165 -2.42 3.81 14.92
C SER A 165 -3.07 4.27 13.62
N GLU A 166 -2.28 4.68 12.62
CA GLU A 166 -2.81 5.22 11.38
C GLU A 166 -3.13 4.12 10.37
N ALA A 167 -4.20 4.35 9.59
CA ALA A 167 -4.43 3.56 8.39
C ALA A 167 -3.22 3.67 7.45
N SER A 168 -3.00 2.64 6.62
CA SER A 168 -1.91 2.68 5.64
C SER A 168 -1.94 3.97 4.83
N LYS A 169 -0.79 4.57 4.55
CA LYS A 169 -0.70 5.82 3.78
C LYS A 169 0.01 5.60 2.44
N PRO A 170 -0.43 6.27 1.36
CA PRO A 170 0.20 6.17 0.05
C PRO A 170 1.55 6.88 0.02
N PHE A 171 2.49 6.28 -0.70
CA PHE A 171 3.81 6.82 -1.00
C PHE A 171 4.05 6.75 -2.50
N TYR A 172 4.26 7.90 -3.12
CA TYR A 172 4.55 8.00 -4.55
C TYR A 172 6.04 7.80 -4.80
N ILE A 173 6.38 7.12 -5.89
CA ILE A 173 7.78 6.87 -6.26
C ILE A 173 8.17 7.93 -7.30
N GLU A 174 8.89 8.96 -6.85
CA GLU A 174 9.24 10.11 -7.70
C GLU A 174 10.06 9.71 -8.93
N GLY A 175 9.70 10.25 -10.10
CA GLY A 175 10.37 9.93 -11.37
C GLY A 175 10.11 8.52 -11.92
N SER A 176 9.18 7.78 -11.32
CA SER A 176 8.61 6.53 -11.86
C SER A 176 7.52 6.81 -12.92
N PRO A 177 7.05 5.80 -13.68
CA PRO A 177 5.89 5.94 -14.56
C PRO A 177 4.58 5.98 -13.74
N GLU A 178 4.47 6.99 -12.87
CA GLU A 178 3.33 7.23 -12.00
C GLU A 178 2.97 6.02 -11.11
N ALA A 179 4.00 5.40 -10.54
CA ALA A 179 3.88 4.28 -9.64
C ALA A 179 3.96 4.70 -8.18
N GLY A 180 3.34 3.90 -7.32
CA GLY A 180 3.44 4.11 -5.90
C GLY A 180 3.09 2.87 -5.08
N THR A 181 3.24 3.01 -3.78
CA THR A 181 3.00 1.96 -2.80
C THR A 181 2.24 2.53 -1.60
N ARG A 182 2.09 1.71 -0.55
CA ARG A 182 1.59 2.16 0.74
C ARG A 182 2.47 1.62 1.85
N PHE A 183 2.55 2.37 2.94
CA PHE A 183 3.15 1.90 4.18
C PHE A 183 2.09 1.62 5.23
N TYR A 184 2.38 0.68 6.11
CA TYR A 184 1.63 0.43 7.34
C TYR A 184 2.60 0.19 8.48
N VAL A 185 2.46 0.92 9.58
CA VAL A 185 3.33 0.78 10.75
C VAL A 185 2.58 0.03 11.82
N SER A 186 3.13 -1.07 12.30
CA SER A 186 2.49 -1.91 13.32
C SER A 186 3.09 -1.76 14.71
N GLU A 187 4.34 -1.30 14.81
CA GLU A 187 5.02 -1.08 16.08
C GLU A 187 6.15 -0.06 15.94
N ILE A 188 6.24 0.86 16.91
CA ILE A 188 7.39 1.73 17.16
C ILE A 188 7.56 1.72 18.67
N ALA A 189 8.62 1.10 19.16
CA ALA A 189 9.03 1.25 20.56
C ALA A 189 9.65 2.65 20.74
N PRO A 190 9.36 3.37 21.84
CA PRO A 190 9.89 4.70 22.10
C PRO A 190 11.41 4.85 22.00
N ASP A 191 12.15 3.78 22.30
CA ASP A 191 13.62 3.72 22.25
C ASP A 191 14.15 3.14 20.93
N LEU A 192 13.27 2.91 19.94
CA LEU A 192 13.52 2.21 18.67
C LEU A 192 14.02 0.77 18.82
N SER A 193 13.95 0.16 20.01
CA SER A 193 14.35 -1.24 20.21
C SER A 193 13.59 -2.21 19.32
N ARG A 194 12.35 -1.86 18.95
CA ARG A 194 11.51 -2.58 18.00
C ARG A 194 10.76 -1.61 17.11
N VAL A 195 11.02 -1.65 15.81
CA VAL A 195 10.27 -0.91 14.79
C VAL A 195 9.80 -1.90 13.74
N ARG A 196 8.49 -1.99 13.52
CA ARG A 196 7.88 -2.90 12.54
C ARG A 196 6.92 -2.17 11.62
N PHE A 197 7.11 -2.37 10.33
CA PHE A 197 6.24 -1.81 9.31
C PHE A 197 6.24 -2.68 8.05
N ALA A 198 5.27 -2.42 7.19
CA ALA A 198 5.06 -3.07 5.91
C ALA A 198 5.07 -2.02 4.80
N ARG A 199 5.72 -2.35 3.68
CA ARG A 199 5.49 -1.75 2.37
C ARG A 199 4.61 -2.69 1.57
N TYR A 200 3.54 -2.19 0.97
CA TYR A 200 2.71 -2.97 0.06
C TYR A 200 3.37 -3.14 -1.32
N SER A 201 2.72 -3.84 -2.24
CA SER A 201 3.22 -3.91 -3.61
C SER A 201 3.35 -2.52 -4.22
N VAL A 202 4.21 -2.39 -5.21
CA VAL A 202 4.22 -1.22 -6.07
C VAL A 202 3.21 -1.45 -7.18
N ASN A 203 2.29 -0.49 -7.35
CA ASN A 203 1.27 -0.52 -8.38
C ASN A 203 1.36 0.77 -9.22
N TYR A 204 0.90 0.66 -10.47
CA TYR A 204 0.76 1.78 -11.39
C TYR A 204 -0.47 1.55 -12.29
N LEU A 205 -0.83 2.54 -13.09
CA LEU A 205 -1.85 2.38 -14.14
C LEU A 205 -1.16 2.22 -15.50
N PRO A 206 -1.24 1.04 -16.13
CA PRO A 206 -0.74 0.86 -17.49
C PRO A 206 -1.49 1.76 -18.46
N ARG A 207 -0.74 2.39 -19.37
CA ARG A 207 -1.32 3.21 -20.44
C ARG A 207 -1.66 2.31 -21.62
N HIS A 208 -2.95 2.02 -21.78
CA HIS A 208 -3.50 1.38 -22.97
C HIS A 208 -4.19 2.42 -23.85
N ALA A 209 -4.19 2.25 -25.18
CA ALA A 209 -4.80 3.22 -26.10
C ALA A 209 -6.26 3.52 -25.74
N ALA A 210 -7.04 2.48 -25.37
CA ALA A 210 -8.45 2.59 -25.00
C ALA A 210 -8.72 3.40 -23.70
N THR A 211 -7.72 3.58 -22.83
CA THR A 211 -7.87 4.30 -21.56
C THR A 211 -6.78 5.34 -21.34
N ALA A 212 -6.04 5.72 -22.38
CA ALA A 212 -4.82 6.52 -22.25
C ALA A 212 -5.12 7.91 -21.67
N ARG A 213 -6.25 8.50 -22.09
CA ARG A 213 -6.69 9.81 -21.62
C ARG A 213 -7.13 9.76 -20.16
N GLU A 214 -7.94 8.77 -19.80
CA GLU A 214 -8.45 8.60 -18.44
C GLU A 214 -7.32 8.28 -17.46
N VAL A 215 -6.35 7.45 -17.87
CA VAL A 215 -5.13 7.19 -17.08
C VAL A 215 -4.30 8.47 -16.90
N ALA A 216 -4.13 9.27 -17.95
CA ALA A 216 -3.42 10.55 -17.84
C ALA A 216 -4.13 11.51 -16.89
N GLU A 217 -5.46 11.62 -16.97
CA GLU A 217 -6.26 12.45 -16.09
C GLU A 217 -6.19 11.97 -14.62
N ILE A 218 -6.26 10.67 -14.38
CA ILE A 218 -6.08 10.09 -13.03
C ILE A 218 -4.69 10.41 -12.50
N ASN A 219 -3.65 10.21 -13.30
CA ASN A 219 -2.28 10.46 -12.86
C ASN A 219 -2.04 11.95 -12.58
N GLN A 220 -2.62 12.86 -13.38
CA GLN A 220 -2.53 14.30 -13.15
C GLN A 220 -3.30 14.76 -11.90
N ASN A 221 -4.47 14.18 -11.63
CA ASN A 221 -5.36 14.65 -10.56
C ASN A 221 -5.32 13.83 -9.28
N ILE A 222 -4.67 12.66 -9.26
CA ILE A 222 -4.59 11.74 -8.10
C ILE A 222 -3.14 11.33 -7.84
N GLY A 223 -2.34 11.13 -8.89
CA GLY A 223 -0.92 10.79 -8.83
C GLY A 223 -0.64 9.35 -9.26
N PHE A 224 -1.25 8.40 -8.56
CA PHE A 224 -1.17 6.98 -8.91
C PHE A 224 -2.38 6.22 -8.38
N LEU A 225 -2.64 5.02 -8.90
CA LEU A 225 -3.61 4.11 -8.31
C LEU A 225 -2.98 3.41 -7.10
N PRO A 226 -3.39 3.72 -5.86
CA PRO A 226 -2.79 3.08 -4.69
C PRO A 226 -3.12 1.59 -4.66
N PRO A 227 -2.18 0.73 -4.20
CA PRO A 227 -2.52 -0.66 -3.94
C PRO A 227 -3.64 -0.76 -2.91
N GLN A 228 -4.50 -1.77 -3.08
CA GLN A 228 -5.54 -2.04 -2.09
C GLN A 228 -4.88 -2.36 -0.74
N PRO A 229 -5.38 -1.77 0.36
CA PRO A 229 -4.79 -2.01 1.65
C PRO A 229 -5.23 -3.36 2.22
N ASP A 230 -4.60 -4.45 1.76
CA ASP A 230 -4.79 -5.80 2.33
C ASP A 230 -3.57 -6.22 3.15
N TYR A 231 -3.58 -5.83 4.43
CA TYR A 231 -2.55 -6.21 5.39
C TYR A 231 -2.35 -7.73 5.50
N ARG A 232 -3.37 -8.56 5.20
CA ARG A 232 -3.27 -10.02 5.32
C ARG A 232 -2.30 -10.61 4.31
N ILE A 233 -2.18 -10.01 3.13
CA ILE A 233 -1.19 -10.43 2.12
C ILE A 233 0.21 -10.20 2.65
N THR A 234 0.46 -9.06 3.29
CA THR A 234 1.77 -8.73 3.85
C THR A 234 2.07 -9.53 5.13
N GLN A 235 1.07 -9.79 5.96
CA GLN A 235 1.20 -10.64 7.15
C GLN A 235 1.51 -12.10 6.78
N ARG A 236 0.86 -12.64 5.74
CA ARG A 236 1.08 -14.03 5.28
C ARG A 236 2.41 -14.23 4.57
N SER A 237 2.87 -13.21 3.85
CA SER A 237 4.15 -13.26 3.11
C SER A 237 5.37 -12.86 3.95
N ASN A 238 5.18 -12.36 5.18
CA ASN A 238 6.29 -11.90 6.01
C ASN A 238 6.19 -12.36 7.49
N PRO A 239 7.03 -13.34 7.91
CA PRO A 239 7.08 -13.81 9.29
C PRO A 239 7.43 -12.72 10.32
N ALA A 240 8.16 -11.66 9.93
CA ALA A 240 8.54 -10.57 10.83
C ALA A 240 7.36 -9.67 11.23
N LEU A 241 6.22 -9.80 10.55
CA LEU A 241 4.95 -9.16 10.90
C LEU A 241 3.98 -10.10 11.62
N SER A 242 4.45 -11.26 12.09
CA SER A 242 3.67 -12.11 12.99
C SER A 242 3.40 -11.37 14.30
N ILE A 243 2.26 -10.69 14.33
CA ILE A 243 1.69 -10.14 15.55
C ILE A 243 1.43 -11.29 16.53
N SER A 244 2.03 -11.21 17.71
CA SER A 244 1.45 -11.82 18.92
C SER A 244 0.01 -11.30 19.07
N PRO A 245 -0.97 -12.13 19.48
CA PRO A 245 -2.38 -11.92 19.15
C PRO A 245 -3.01 -10.80 19.98
N ILE A 246 -2.79 -9.54 19.59
CA ILE A 246 -3.60 -8.41 20.08
C ILE A 246 -4.92 -8.30 19.32
N TRP A 247 -5.05 -8.96 18.17
CA TRP A 247 -6.34 -9.28 17.57
C TRP A 247 -6.70 -10.74 17.85
N SER A 248 -6.85 -11.10 19.13
CA SER A 248 -7.71 -12.23 19.45
C SER A 248 -9.13 -11.80 19.05
N TRP A 249 -9.58 -12.28 17.90
CA TRP A 249 -11.01 -12.41 17.69
C TRP A 249 -11.50 -13.28 18.83
N ARG A 250 -12.17 -12.67 19.83
CA ARG A 250 -13.10 -13.43 20.65
C ARG A 250 -14.03 -14.08 19.65
N ARG A 251 -13.98 -15.42 19.55
CA ARG A 251 -15.07 -16.17 18.92
C ARG A 251 -16.36 -15.54 19.44
N CYS A 252 -17.22 -15.07 18.53
CA CYS A 252 -18.61 -14.84 18.87
C CYS A 252 -19.16 -16.18 19.37
N THR A 253 -19.06 -16.39 20.67
CA THR A 253 -19.78 -17.46 21.34
C THR A 253 -21.21 -16.98 21.35
N ARG A 254 -22.05 -17.59 20.52
CA ARG A 254 -23.51 -17.47 20.64
C ARG A 254 -23.87 -17.94 22.04
N ILE A 255 -24.10 -17.01 22.95
CA ILE A 255 -24.76 -17.32 24.22
C ILE A 255 -26.26 -17.32 23.90
N ARG A 256 -26.86 -18.50 23.97
CA ARG A 256 -28.30 -18.70 23.85
C ARG A 256 -28.92 -18.21 25.16
N CYS A 257 -29.65 -17.11 25.12
CA CYS A 257 -30.49 -16.67 26.24
C CYS A 257 -31.85 -16.26 25.67
N GLY A 258 -32.83 -17.17 25.74
CA GLY A 258 -34.22 -16.87 25.41
C GLY A 258 -34.48 -16.50 23.95
N SER A 259 -35.75 -16.50 23.58
CA SER A 259 -36.29 -16.48 22.21
C SER A 259 -36.27 -15.11 21.50
N LEU A 260 -35.31 -14.23 21.78
CA LEU A 260 -35.22 -12.92 21.11
C LEU A 260 -33.78 -12.51 20.78
N TRP A 261 -33.54 -12.24 19.50
CA TRP A 261 -32.29 -11.68 18.99
C TRP A 261 -32.27 -10.17 19.23
N THR A 262 -31.32 -9.67 20.03
CA THR A 262 -31.03 -8.23 20.11
C THR A 262 -29.52 -8.00 19.93
N ILE A 263 -29.13 -7.23 18.91
CA ILE A 263 -27.74 -6.79 18.72
C ILE A 263 -27.52 -5.56 19.59
N ARG A 264 -26.78 -5.68 20.70
CA ARG A 264 -26.24 -4.52 21.43
C ARG A 264 -24.78 -4.31 21.05
N ARG A 265 -24.48 -3.19 20.39
CA ARG A 265 -23.10 -2.66 20.30
C ARG A 265 -22.78 -1.94 21.60
N GLY A 266 -21.83 -2.44 22.37
CA GLY A 266 -21.31 -1.77 23.55
C GLY A 266 -19.78 -1.66 23.45
N TRP A 267 -19.27 -0.45 23.25
CA TRP A 267 -17.87 -0.12 23.46
C TRP A 267 -17.61 -0.05 24.98
N ARG A 268 -16.60 -0.76 25.48
CA ARG A 268 -16.02 -0.49 26.81
C ARG A 268 -14.50 -0.53 26.74
N CYS A 269 -13.89 0.61 27.01
CA CYS A 269 -12.48 0.74 27.35
C CYS A 269 -12.18 -0.01 28.65
N GLY A 270 -11.18 -0.89 28.64
CA GLY A 270 -10.65 -1.53 29.84
C GLY A 270 -9.55 -0.68 30.48
N ARG A 271 -9.90 0.09 31.52
CA ARG A 271 -8.95 0.54 32.56
C ARG A 271 -8.49 -0.70 33.35
N SER A 272 -7.19 -0.87 33.55
CA SER A 272 -6.66 -1.77 34.58
C SER A 272 -6.26 -0.94 35.80
N SER A 273 -7.02 -1.06 36.89
CA SER A 273 -6.54 -0.73 38.23
C SER A 273 -6.94 -1.87 39.16
N LYS A 274 -5.93 -2.63 39.58
CA LYS A 274 -6.03 -3.62 40.66
C LYS A 274 -6.19 -2.86 41.97
N THR A 275 -7.31 -3.02 42.67
CA THR A 275 -7.32 -3.10 44.13
C THR A 275 -8.60 -3.80 44.55
N ALA A 276 -8.45 -4.97 45.17
CA ALA A 276 -9.51 -5.68 45.86
C ALA A 276 -9.50 -5.27 47.33
N MET A 277 -10.65 -5.01 47.93
CA MET A 277 -10.96 -5.22 49.35
C MET A 277 -12.49 -5.25 49.56
N PRO A 278 -12.98 -5.90 50.64
CA PRO A 278 -14.25 -6.63 50.67
C PRO A 278 -15.42 -5.82 51.24
N ILE A 279 -16.65 -6.21 50.89
CA ILE A 279 -17.87 -5.79 51.59
C ILE A 279 -18.31 -6.95 52.49
N TRP A 280 -18.47 -6.63 53.77
CA TRP A 280 -19.16 -7.43 54.79
C TRP A 280 -20.68 -7.38 54.60
N SER A 281 -21.31 -8.48 55.03
CA SER A 281 -22.76 -8.78 55.19
C SER A 281 -23.63 -8.73 53.95
#